data_AF-A0A9P1HP72-F1
#
_entry.id   AF-A0A9P1HP72-F1
#
_cell.length_a   1.000
_cell.length_b   1.000
_cell.length_c   1.000
_cell.angle_alpha   90.00
_cell.angle_beta   90.00
_cell.angle_gamma   90.00
#
_symmetry.space_group_name_H-M   'P 1'
#
loop_
_entity.id
_entity.type
_entity.pdbx_description
1 polymer ?
#
loop_
_entity_poly.entity_id
_entity_poly.type
_entity_poly.pdbx_seq_one_letter_code
_entity_poly.pdbx_strand_id
1 'polypeptide(L)'
;MKLYVVAALAVAVGYASAATKFDDIKEIYSNPLAHGFGEDIDWVPWEDAIEKALDDKKPIFLLIHKTWCHACKALKKTFQQSNARKAFKTLSEYFIMVNTEDDEEPFEEEYRPDGKYIPRLLFLDTNGDLLPQFKNKKAEYKNYAFYYSSPSDILNSMKDVLGHFGVEVPELKKGDKLRPKKKEKKEEKKEEKKEEKKEEKKEEKKEEKKQDKKEKKSEL
;
A
#
# COMPACT_ATOMS: atom_id res chain seq x y z
N MET A 1 26.36 4.73 -73.70
CA MET A 1 26.86 5.31 -72.44
C MET A 1 26.00 4.77 -71.31
N LYS A 2 26.58 3.97 -70.39
CA LYS A 2 25.85 3.30 -69.31
C LYS A 2 25.73 4.23 -68.10
N LEU A 3 24.50 4.33 -67.61
CA LEU A 3 24.04 5.08 -66.45
C LEU A 3 24.51 4.38 -65.16
N TYR A 4 25.25 5.06 -64.29
CA TYR A 4 25.55 4.57 -62.94
C TYR A 4 24.70 5.31 -61.92
N VAL A 5 23.69 4.63 -61.41
CA VAL A 5 22.95 5.01 -60.21
C VAL A 5 23.80 4.58 -59.01
N VAL A 6 24.37 5.53 -58.26
CA VAL A 6 25.02 5.24 -56.99
C VAL A 6 23.94 5.27 -55.91
N ALA A 7 23.54 4.09 -55.45
CA ALA A 7 22.63 3.94 -54.32
C ALA A 7 23.36 4.32 -53.03
N ALA A 8 22.95 5.43 -52.41
CA ALA A 8 23.35 5.78 -51.05
C ALA A 8 22.57 4.89 -50.06
N LEU A 9 23.20 3.79 -49.64
CA LEU A 9 22.76 3.03 -48.47
C LEU A 9 23.19 3.78 -47.21
N ALA A 10 22.28 4.58 -46.66
CA ALA A 10 22.44 5.17 -45.35
C ALA A 10 22.48 4.05 -44.30
N VAL A 11 23.62 3.93 -43.61
CA VAL A 11 23.85 3.02 -42.49
C VAL A 11 22.99 3.46 -41.31
N ALA A 12 21.77 2.91 -41.21
CA ALA A 12 20.90 3.03 -40.04
C ALA A 12 21.02 1.82 -39.11
N VAL A 13 22.23 1.28 -38.93
CA VAL A 13 22.49 0.10 -38.11
C VAL A 13 23.50 0.47 -37.02
N GLY A 14 23.01 1.11 -35.96
CA GLY A 14 23.88 1.46 -34.83
C GLY A 14 23.14 1.81 -33.55
N TYR A 15 21.95 2.42 -33.65
CA TYR A 15 21.21 2.85 -32.47
C TYR A 15 20.40 1.74 -31.78
N ALA A 16 19.97 0.70 -32.52
CA ALA A 16 19.11 -0.35 -31.95
C ALA A 16 19.84 -1.37 -31.05
N SER A 17 21.17 -1.50 -31.18
CA SER A 17 21.95 -2.53 -30.44
C SER A 17 22.37 -2.10 -29.04
N ALA A 18 22.29 -0.80 -28.72
CA ALA A 18 22.65 -0.29 -27.39
C ALA A 18 21.53 -0.51 -26.37
N ALA A 19 20.26 -0.38 -26.78
CA ALA A 19 19.11 -0.54 -25.88
C ALA A 19 18.98 -1.98 -25.35
N THR A 20 19.21 -2.99 -26.20
CA THR A 20 19.11 -4.40 -25.81
C THR A 20 20.19 -4.81 -24.81
N LYS A 21 21.41 -4.31 -24.96
CA LYS A 21 22.53 -4.63 -24.06
C LYS A 21 22.35 -4.04 -22.65
N PHE A 22 21.66 -2.91 -22.50
CA PHE A 22 21.40 -2.32 -21.19
C PHE A 22 20.33 -3.08 -20.41
N ASP A 23 19.30 -3.59 -21.10
CA ASP A 23 18.27 -4.42 -20.47
C ASP A 23 18.83 -5.80 -20.06
N ASP A 24 19.70 -6.39 -20.89
CA ASP A 24 20.40 -7.66 -20.57
C ASP A 24 21.34 -7.52 -19.35
N ILE A 25 22.01 -6.37 -19.16
CA ILE A 25 22.86 -6.12 -17.99
C ILE A 25 22.03 -5.95 -16.71
N LYS A 26 20.81 -5.40 -16.82
CA LYS A 26 19.87 -5.30 -15.71
C LYS A 26 19.34 -6.67 -15.26
N GLU A 27 19.13 -7.60 -16.17
CA GLU A 27 18.75 -8.98 -15.82
C GLU A 27 19.90 -9.74 -15.12
N ILE A 28 21.16 -9.41 -15.41
CA ILE A 28 22.33 -10.05 -14.78
C ILE A 28 22.57 -9.55 -13.35
N TYR A 29 22.21 -8.29 -13.06
CA TYR A 29 22.26 -7.72 -11.70
C TYR A 29 20.94 -8.00 -10.95
N SER A 30 20.70 -9.27 -10.61
CA SER A 30 19.70 -9.57 -9.57
C SER A 30 20.22 -9.02 -8.24
N ASN A 31 19.36 -8.31 -7.52
CA ASN A 31 19.68 -7.83 -6.18
C ASN A 31 19.63 -9.05 -5.23
N PRO A 32 20.76 -9.56 -4.74
CA PRO A 32 20.80 -10.81 -4.00
C PRO A 32 19.98 -10.74 -2.71
N LEU A 33 19.88 -9.55 -2.10
CA LEU A 33 19.14 -9.29 -0.86
C LEU A 33 17.64 -9.10 -1.09
N ALA A 34 17.20 -8.93 -2.34
CA ALA A 34 15.79 -8.75 -2.63
C ALA A 34 15.00 -10.03 -2.41
N HIS A 35 15.60 -11.20 -2.65
CA HIS A 35 14.95 -12.52 -2.61
C HIS A 35 13.55 -12.51 -3.27
N GLY A 36 13.32 -11.71 -4.32
CA GLY A 36 12.02 -11.59 -5.00
C GLY A 36 10.94 -10.75 -4.30
N PHE A 37 11.25 -10.03 -3.21
CA PHE A 37 10.38 -9.01 -2.59
C PHE A 37 10.50 -7.62 -3.25
N GLY A 38 11.41 -7.48 -4.23
CA GLY A 38 11.56 -6.26 -5.00
C GLY A 38 12.98 -5.98 -5.39
N GLU A 39 13.37 -6.35 -6.61
CA GLU A 39 14.73 -6.13 -7.12
C GLU A 39 15.11 -4.64 -7.20
N ASP A 40 14.12 -3.78 -7.36
CA ASP A 40 14.27 -2.33 -7.45
C ASP A 40 14.23 -1.61 -6.09
N ILE A 41 14.22 -2.34 -4.96
CA ILE A 41 14.34 -1.77 -3.60
C ILE A 41 15.81 -1.81 -3.16
N ASP A 42 16.22 -0.77 -2.43
CA ASP A 42 17.55 -0.67 -1.85
C ASP A 42 17.60 -1.50 -0.55
N TRP A 43 17.82 -2.80 -0.70
CA TRP A 43 17.95 -3.73 0.42
C TRP A 43 19.37 -3.69 1.00
N VAL A 44 19.44 -3.77 2.32
CA VAL A 44 20.68 -3.68 3.10
C VAL A 44 20.81 -4.95 3.95
N PRO A 45 22.02 -5.53 4.09
CA PRO A 45 22.22 -6.68 4.97
C PRO A 45 21.96 -6.28 6.43
N TRP A 46 21.58 -7.25 7.26
CA TRP A 46 21.20 -6.97 8.65
C TRP A 46 22.35 -6.31 9.44
N GLU A 47 23.58 -6.74 9.18
CA GLU A 47 24.80 -6.30 9.87
C GLU A 47 25.07 -4.80 9.69
N ASP A 48 24.67 -4.23 8.56
CA ASP A 48 24.88 -2.82 8.23
C ASP A 48 23.63 -1.95 8.56
N ALA A 49 22.50 -2.60 8.89
CA ALA A 49 21.21 -1.93 8.96
C ALA A 49 21.13 -0.88 10.06
N ILE A 50 21.68 -1.17 11.24
CA ILE A 50 21.62 -0.27 12.40
C ILE A 50 22.50 0.95 12.19
N GLU A 51 23.74 0.77 11.71
CA GLU A 51 24.64 1.89 11.39
C GLU A 51 23.99 2.81 10.34
N LYS A 52 23.44 2.22 9.28
CA LYS A 52 22.76 2.99 8.23
C LYS A 52 21.50 3.68 8.73
N ALA A 53 20.75 3.08 9.64
CA ALA A 53 19.57 3.69 10.24
C ALA A 53 19.90 4.91 11.09
N LEU A 54 21.03 4.89 11.81
CA LEU A 54 21.55 6.02 12.57
C LEU A 54 21.99 7.15 11.63
N ASP A 55 22.73 6.83 10.57
CA ASP A 55 23.26 7.81 9.62
C ASP A 55 22.16 8.48 8.80
N ASP A 56 21.27 7.68 8.21
CA ASP A 56 20.18 8.16 7.35
C ASP A 56 18.99 8.69 8.17
N LYS A 57 18.96 8.43 9.50
CA LYS A 57 17.88 8.78 10.42
C LYS A 57 16.53 8.20 9.98
N LYS A 58 16.55 6.94 9.54
CA LYS A 58 15.37 6.22 9.05
C LYS A 58 15.05 5.04 9.96
N PRO A 59 13.76 4.75 10.20
CA PRO A 59 13.36 3.50 10.86
C PRO A 59 13.72 2.29 9.99
N ILE A 60 13.88 1.14 10.62
CA ILE A 60 14.20 -0.11 9.94
C ILE A 60 12.92 -0.89 9.66
N PHE A 61 12.78 -1.35 8.42
CA PHE A 61 11.84 -2.38 8.02
C PHE A 61 12.58 -3.71 7.98
N LEU A 62 12.26 -4.63 8.88
CA LEU A 62 12.91 -5.94 8.97
C LEU A 62 11.93 -7.05 8.59
N LEU A 63 12.17 -7.70 7.45
CA LEU A 63 11.44 -8.88 7.01
C LEU A 63 12.27 -10.14 7.25
N ILE A 64 11.71 -11.08 8.02
CA ILE A 64 12.33 -12.37 8.32
C ILE A 64 11.53 -13.47 7.64
N HIS A 65 12.18 -14.22 6.74
CA HIS A 65 11.56 -15.36 6.06
C HIS A 65 12.55 -16.52 5.83
N LYS A 66 12.02 -17.67 5.38
CA LYS A 66 12.82 -18.83 5.00
C LYS A 66 12.42 -19.37 3.64
N THR A 67 13.35 -19.98 2.90
CA THR A 67 13.12 -20.51 1.54
C THR A 67 12.11 -21.65 1.49
N TRP A 68 12.02 -22.46 2.55
CA TRP A 68 11.14 -23.62 2.64
C TRP A 68 9.71 -23.29 3.11
N CYS A 69 9.45 -22.04 3.52
CA CYS A 69 8.19 -21.60 4.11
C CYS A 69 7.11 -21.29 3.06
N HIS A 70 5.96 -21.97 3.15
CA HIS A 70 4.85 -21.80 2.20
C HIS A 70 4.21 -20.40 2.29
N ALA A 71 3.95 -19.90 3.51
CA ALA A 71 3.37 -18.57 3.72
C ALA A 71 4.28 -17.46 3.20
N CYS A 72 5.59 -17.63 3.33
CA CYS A 72 6.62 -16.71 2.83
C CYS A 72 6.58 -16.60 1.29
N LYS A 73 6.45 -17.73 0.59
CA LYS A 73 6.28 -17.77 -0.87
C LYS A 73 4.98 -17.09 -1.31
N ALA A 74 3.89 -17.30 -0.57
CA ALA A 74 2.62 -16.63 -0.84
C ALA A 74 2.73 -15.10 -0.69
N LEU A 75 3.37 -14.63 0.39
CA LEU A 75 3.62 -13.21 0.62
C LEU A 75 4.51 -12.60 -0.47
N LYS A 76 5.60 -13.28 -0.85
CA LYS A 76 6.48 -12.87 -1.96
C LYS A 76 5.68 -12.64 -3.25
N LYS A 77 4.80 -13.58 -3.60
CA LYS A 77 3.94 -13.49 -4.80
C LYS A 77 2.95 -12.32 -4.72
N THR A 78 2.43 -11.98 -3.55
CA THR A 78 1.49 -10.84 -3.41
C THR A 78 2.20 -9.49 -3.56
N PHE A 79 3.46 -9.37 -3.14
CA PHE A 79 4.27 -8.16 -3.38
C PHE A 79 4.61 -7.92 -4.85
N GLN A 80 4.64 -8.97 -5.67
CA GLN A 80 4.86 -8.85 -7.12
C GLN A 80 3.65 -8.26 -7.87
N GLN A 81 2.49 -8.07 -7.21
CA GLN A 81 1.32 -7.45 -7.83
C GLN A 81 1.49 -5.93 -7.97
N SER A 82 1.27 -5.41 -9.19
CA SER A 82 1.64 -4.03 -9.61
C SER A 82 1.20 -2.90 -8.67
N ASN A 83 -0.04 -2.94 -8.17
CA ASN A 83 -0.57 -1.87 -7.30
C ASN A 83 0.11 -1.85 -5.93
N ALA A 84 0.35 -3.02 -5.33
CA ALA A 84 1.05 -3.12 -4.04
C ALA A 84 2.54 -2.82 -4.23
N ARG A 85 3.13 -3.35 -5.31
CA ARG A 85 4.53 -3.15 -5.71
C ARG A 85 4.91 -1.67 -5.77
N LYS A 86 4.13 -0.86 -6.49
CA LYS A 86 4.41 0.58 -6.64
C LYS A 86 4.39 1.31 -5.29
N ALA A 87 3.33 1.10 -4.50
CA ALA A 87 3.22 1.75 -3.20
C ALA A 87 4.30 1.29 -2.22
N PHE A 88 4.66 0.01 -2.25
CA PHE A 88 5.73 -0.55 -1.43
C PHE A 88 7.08 0.06 -1.80
N LYS A 89 7.39 0.18 -3.09
CA LYS A 89 8.61 0.86 -3.56
C LYS A 89 8.70 2.29 -3.04
N THR A 90 7.65 3.07 -3.23
CA THR A 90 7.63 4.47 -2.78
C THR A 90 7.83 4.58 -1.26
N LEU A 91 7.17 3.72 -0.47
CA LEU A 91 7.36 3.75 0.97
C LEU A 91 8.76 3.28 1.38
N SER A 92 9.34 2.32 0.65
CA SER A 92 10.65 1.74 0.98
C SER A 92 11.79 2.77 1.03
N GLU A 93 11.67 3.88 0.31
CA GLU A 93 12.68 4.94 0.27
C GLU A 93 12.85 5.68 1.61
N TYR A 94 11.86 5.55 2.50
CA TYR A 94 11.82 6.19 3.82
C TYR A 94 12.21 5.25 4.97
N PHE A 95 12.63 4.03 4.66
CA PHE A 95 13.09 3.04 5.62
C PHE A 95 14.50 2.57 5.25
N ILE A 96 15.23 2.03 6.23
CA ILE A 96 16.28 1.06 5.94
C ILE A 96 15.60 -0.29 5.73
N MET A 97 15.69 -0.83 4.52
CA MET A 97 14.98 -2.04 4.13
C MET A 97 15.89 -3.25 4.33
N VAL A 98 15.51 -4.14 5.23
CA VAL A 98 16.22 -5.39 5.51
C VAL A 98 15.32 -6.57 5.18
N ASN A 99 15.87 -7.53 4.46
CA ASN A 99 15.22 -8.77 4.14
C ASN A 99 16.17 -9.93 4.42
N THR A 100 15.88 -10.71 5.45
CA THR A 100 16.73 -11.82 5.88
C THR A 100 16.11 -13.14 5.44
N GLU A 101 16.87 -13.97 4.75
CA GLU A 101 16.50 -15.32 4.32
C GLU A 101 17.33 -16.37 5.06
N ASP A 102 16.66 -17.44 5.51
CA ASP A 102 17.35 -18.60 6.10
C ASP A 102 18.27 -18.23 7.27
N ASP A 103 19.58 -18.44 7.17
CA ASP A 103 20.50 -18.26 8.31
C ASP A 103 20.85 -16.79 8.61
N GLU A 104 20.33 -15.85 7.83
CA GLU A 104 20.50 -14.39 8.01
C GLU A 104 19.60 -13.80 9.11
N GLU A 105 18.72 -14.61 9.71
CA GLU A 105 17.84 -14.15 10.79
C GLU A 105 18.65 -13.68 12.01
N PRO A 106 18.39 -12.46 12.53
CA PRO A 106 19.03 -11.97 13.74
C PRO A 106 18.83 -12.93 14.93
N PHE A 107 19.88 -13.16 15.71
CA PHE A 107 19.88 -14.19 16.75
C PHE A 107 19.16 -13.75 18.03
N GLU A 108 19.10 -12.44 18.26
CA GLU A 108 18.59 -11.78 19.46
C GLU A 108 17.09 -12.05 19.66
N GLU A 109 16.68 -12.27 20.91
CA GLU A 109 15.29 -12.59 21.23
C GLU A 109 14.35 -11.38 21.10
N GLU A 110 14.87 -10.15 21.02
CA GLU A 110 14.04 -8.96 20.76
C GLU A 110 13.37 -9.00 19.38
N TYR A 111 13.99 -9.70 18.41
CA TYR A 111 13.44 -9.91 17.06
C TYR A 111 12.52 -11.13 16.98
N ARG A 112 12.14 -11.68 18.15
CA ARG A 112 11.21 -12.81 18.33
C ARG A 112 10.15 -12.50 19.40
N PRO A 113 9.53 -11.31 19.38
CA PRO A 113 8.72 -10.78 20.50
C PRO A 113 7.52 -11.65 20.90
N ASP A 114 6.98 -12.43 19.96
CA ASP A 114 5.87 -13.37 20.19
C ASP A 114 6.14 -14.76 19.58
N GLY A 115 7.42 -15.10 19.39
CA GLY A 115 7.86 -16.44 18.98
C GLY A 115 8.68 -16.48 17.68
N LYS A 116 9.03 -17.71 17.28
CA LYS A 116 9.95 -18.01 16.16
C LYS A 116 9.23 -18.39 14.85
N TYR A 117 7.96 -18.06 14.71
CA TYR A 117 7.18 -18.34 13.48
C TYR A 117 7.65 -17.49 12.31
N ILE A 118 7.34 -17.87 11.07
CA ILE A 118 7.74 -17.13 9.87
C ILE A 118 6.58 -17.09 8.85
N PRO A 119 6.50 -16.05 7.99
CA PRO A 119 7.31 -14.83 8.00
C PRO A 119 6.98 -13.91 9.19
N ARG A 120 7.93 -13.06 9.58
CA ARG A 120 7.73 -11.96 10.54
C ARG A 120 8.16 -10.65 9.91
N LEU A 121 7.42 -9.59 10.21
CA LEU A 121 7.76 -8.24 9.80
C LEU A 121 7.79 -7.35 11.03
N LEU A 122 8.96 -6.81 11.32
CA LEU A 122 9.21 -5.93 12.44
C LEU A 122 9.54 -4.52 11.94
N PHE A 123 9.12 -3.53 12.71
CA PHE A 123 9.58 -2.15 12.56
C PHE A 123 10.46 -1.82 13.74
N LEU A 124 11.65 -1.30 13.47
CA LEU A 124 12.61 -0.90 14.49
C LEU A 124 12.83 0.61 14.40
N ASP A 125 13.24 1.21 15.50
CA ASP A 125 13.66 2.61 15.52
C ASP A 125 15.07 2.77 14.90
N THR A 126 15.63 3.98 14.96
CA THR A 126 16.96 4.27 14.40
C THR A 126 18.10 3.58 15.15
N ASN A 127 17.88 3.12 16.38
CA ASN A 127 18.86 2.42 17.21
C ASN A 127 18.78 0.89 17.03
N GLY A 128 17.80 0.39 16.26
CA GLY A 128 17.53 -1.03 16.11
C GLY A 128 16.54 -1.58 17.14
N ASP A 129 15.98 -0.75 18.03
CA ASP A 129 15.03 -1.19 19.04
C ASP A 129 13.66 -1.49 18.42
N LEU A 130 13.05 -2.62 18.79
CA LEU A 130 11.70 -2.98 18.34
C LEU A 130 10.68 -1.90 18.73
N LEU A 131 9.80 -1.55 17.77
CA LEU A 131 8.63 -0.70 18.00
C LEU A 131 7.35 -1.56 18.16
N PRO A 132 7.05 -2.10 19.36
CA PRO A 132 6.01 -3.11 19.57
C PRO A 132 4.57 -2.62 19.30
N GLN A 133 4.37 -1.30 19.23
CA GLN A 133 3.09 -0.70 18.87
C GLN A 133 2.72 -0.91 17.40
N PHE A 134 3.70 -1.11 16.51
CA PHE A 134 3.49 -1.32 15.07
C PHE A 134 3.42 -2.80 14.73
N LYS A 135 2.34 -3.43 15.18
CA LYS A 135 1.97 -4.80 14.84
C LYS A 135 0.85 -4.85 13.80
N ASN A 136 0.61 -6.03 13.22
CA ASN A 136 -0.51 -6.22 12.32
C ASN A 136 -1.84 -6.07 13.06
N LYS A 137 -2.53 -4.93 12.84
CA LYS A 137 -3.85 -4.64 13.44
C LYS A 137 -4.94 -5.63 13.00
N LYS A 138 -4.71 -6.39 11.93
CA LYS A 138 -5.60 -7.43 11.41
C LYS A 138 -5.04 -8.84 11.60
N ALA A 139 -4.10 -9.04 12.53
CA ALA A 139 -3.63 -10.37 12.86
C ALA A 139 -4.81 -11.29 13.23
N GLU A 140 -4.95 -12.39 12.50
CA GLU A 140 -6.03 -13.38 12.73
C GLU A 140 -5.86 -14.12 14.07
N TYR A 141 -4.61 -14.25 14.51
CA TYR A 141 -4.24 -14.99 15.71
C TYR A 141 -3.53 -14.07 16.70
N LYS A 142 -3.92 -14.15 17.98
CA LYS A 142 -3.37 -13.30 19.05
C LYS A 142 -1.87 -13.50 19.29
N ASN A 143 -1.34 -14.67 18.93
CA ASN A 143 0.06 -15.05 19.14
C ASN A 143 0.95 -14.82 17.91
N TYR A 144 0.40 -14.23 16.83
CA TYR A 144 1.13 -13.97 15.58
C TYR A 144 0.94 -12.51 15.17
N ALA A 145 1.25 -11.59 16.09
CA ALA A 145 1.02 -10.16 15.94
C ALA A 145 1.85 -9.53 14.82
N PHE A 146 3.00 -10.11 14.47
CA PHE A 146 3.91 -9.62 13.42
C PHE A 146 3.81 -10.41 12.11
N TYR A 147 2.83 -11.31 11.99
CA TYR A 147 2.51 -11.98 10.74
C TYR A 147 1.58 -11.12 9.89
N TYR A 148 1.91 -10.99 8.60
CA TYR A 148 1.10 -10.27 7.61
C TYR A 148 0.77 -11.17 6.42
N SER A 149 -0.53 -11.34 6.14
CA SER A 149 -1.02 -12.11 4.99
C SER A 149 -1.32 -11.24 3.76
N SER A 150 -1.36 -9.92 3.92
CA SER A 150 -1.77 -8.96 2.88
C SER A 150 -0.78 -7.80 2.75
N PRO A 151 -0.32 -7.47 1.52
CA PRO A 151 0.51 -6.29 1.30
C PRO A 151 -0.15 -4.99 1.76
N SER A 152 -1.48 -4.89 1.69
CA SER A 152 -2.18 -3.68 2.12
C SER A 152 -2.00 -3.39 3.61
N ASP A 153 -1.95 -4.43 4.44
CA ASP A 153 -1.77 -4.27 5.89
C ASP A 153 -0.32 -3.90 6.23
N ILE A 154 0.65 -4.39 5.45
CA ILE A 154 2.04 -3.97 5.52
C ILE A 154 2.17 -2.49 5.16
N LEU A 155 1.62 -2.07 4.01
CA LEU A 155 1.64 -0.67 3.56
C LEU A 155 0.98 0.28 4.56
N ASN A 156 -0.08 -0.16 5.24
CA ASN A 156 -0.72 0.65 6.28
C ASN A 156 0.18 0.77 7.52
N SER A 157 0.84 -0.32 7.92
CA SER A 157 1.78 -0.29 9.05
C SER A 157 2.98 0.60 8.77
N MET A 158 3.55 0.53 7.55
CA MET A 158 4.61 1.44 7.10
C MET A 158 4.17 2.91 7.20
N LYS A 159 2.96 3.25 6.77
CA LYS A 159 2.43 4.63 6.89
C LYS A 159 2.25 5.05 8.34
N ASP A 160 1.78 4.15 9.20
CA ASP A 160 1.61 4.43 10.63
C ASP A 160 2.98 4.71 11.30
N VAL A 161 4.01 3.96 10.92
CA VAL A 161 5.39 4.18 11.39
C VAL A 161 5.89 5.54 10.90
N LEU A 162 5.83 5.83 9.60
CA LEU A 162 6.26 7.14 9.08
C LEU A 162 5.53 8.31 9.75
N GLY A 163 4.22 8.17 10.00
CA GLY A 163 3.44 9.16 10.74
C GLY A 163 3.93 9.37 12.17
N HIS A 164 4.40 8.32 12.85
CA HIS A 164 5.01 8.42 14.18
C HIS A 164 6.35 9.16 14.17
N PHE A 165 7.14 9.01 13.11
CA PHE A 165 8.37 9.77 12.90
C PHE A 165 8.13 11.16 12.29
N GLY A 166 6.87 11.57 12.07
CA GLY A 166 6.53 12.86 11.47
C GLY A 166 6.91 13.00 9.99
N VAL A 167 7.12 11.88 9.30
CA VAL A 167 7.51 11.84 7.88
C VAL A 167 6.25 11.86 7.02
N GLU A 168 6.11 12.89 6.18
CA GLU A 168 5.07 12.95 5.16
C GLU A 168 5.61 12.41 3.82
N VAL A 169 4.83 11.56 3.14
CA VAL A 169 5.18 11.01 1.82
C VAL A 169 4.35 11.72 0.73
N PRO A 170 4.90 12.70 -0.01
CA PRO A 170 4.15 13.51 -0.98
C PRO A 170 3.46 12.68 -2.06
N GLU A 171 4.09 11.60 -2.52
CA GLU A 171 3.61 10.71 -3.58
C GLU A 171 2.34 9.94 -3.17
N LEU A 172 2.09 9.83 -1.86
CA LEU A 172 0.92 9.18 -1.29
C LEU A 172 -0.14 10.17 -0.80
N LYS A 173 0.15 11.48 -0.80
CA LYS A 173 -0.89 12.51 -0.70
C LYS A 173 -1.78 12.33 -1.91
N LYS A 174 -2.92 11.67 -1.71
CA LYS A 174 -4.01 11.64 -2.70
C LYS A 174 -4.20 13.09 -3.15
N GLY A 175 -3.92 13.33 -4.44
CA GLY A 175 -4.26 14.60 -5.09
C GLY A 175 -5.68 14.98 -4.68
N ASP A 176 -5.89 16.28 -4.48
CA ASP A 176 -7.15 16.88 -4.05
C ASP A 176 -8.32 16.05 -4.52
N LYS A 177 -9.12 15.58 -3.56
CA LYS A 177 -10.30 14.77 -3.80
C LYS A 177 -11.14 15.49 -4.86
N LEU A 178 -11.05 15.06 -6.11
CA LEU A 178 -12.16 15.15 -7.05
C LEU A 178 -13.23 14.25 -6.43
N ARG A 179 -14.03 14.85 -5.55
CA ARG A 179 -15.29 14.29 -5.06
C ARG A 179 -16.02 13.76 -6.29
N PRO A 180 -16.37 12.47 -6.37
CA PRO A 180 -17.31 12.04 -7.38
C PRO A 180 -18.62 12.79 -7.09
N LYS A 181 -19.04 13.68 -8.00
CA LYS A 181 -20.31 14.46 -8.03
C LYS A 181 -21.60 13.62 -7.89
N LYS A 182 -21.50 12.32 -7.59
CA LYS A 182 -22.60 11.36 -7.50
C LYS A 182 -23.19 11.23 -6.09
N LYS A 183 -22.50 11.69 -5.03
CA LYS A 183 -23.04 11.66 -3.66
C LYS A 183 -23.96 12.86 -3.34
N GLU A 184 -23.60 14.07 -3.77
CA GLU A 184 -24.43 15.28 -3.56
C GLU A 184 -25.80 15.17 -4.24
N LYS A 185 -25.86 14.78 -5.52
CA LYS A 185 -27.15 14.56 -6.22
C LYS A 185 -28.03 13.45 -5.62
N LYS A 186 -27.44 12.51 -4.86
CA LYS A 186 -28.19 11.40 -4.25
C LYS A 186 -28.70 11.76 -2.86
N GLU A 187 -28.04 12.70 -2.18
CA GLU A 187 -28.50 13.26 -0.90
C GLU A 187 -29.57 14.33 -1.14
N GLU A 188 -29.39 15.24 -2.11
CA GLU A 188 -30.40 16.24 -2.50
C GLU A 188 -31.72 15.59 -2.96
N LYS A 189 -31.66 14.59 -3.86
CA LYS A 189 -32.86 13.86 -4.30
C LYS A 189 -33.55 13.06 -3.18
N LYS A 190 -32.85 12.75 -2.10
CA LYS A 190 -33.41 12.00 -0.97
C LYS A 190 -34.02 12.93 0.07
N GLU A 191 -33.53 14.17 0.17
CA GLU A 191 -34.13 15.23 0.97
C GLU A 191 -35.39 15.80 0.29
N GLU A 192 -35.36 16.11 -1.01
CA GLU A 192 -36.54 16.58 -1.76
C GLU A 192 -37.71 15.59 -1.66
N LYS A 193 -37.45 14.29 -1.89
CA LYS A 193 -38.49 13.24 -1.75
C LYS A 193 -39.02 13.07 -0.32
N LYS A 194 -38.26 13.50 0.69
CA LYS A 194 -38.67 13.40 2.10
C LYS A 194 -39.49 14.62 2.52
N GLU A 195 -39.26 15.77 1.89
CA GLU A 195 -40.06 16.99 2.10
C GLU A 195 -41.41 16.89 1.38
N GLU A 196 -41.46 16.48 0.11
CA GLU A 196 -42.71 16.29 -0.65
C GLU A 196 -43.67 15.33 0.10
N LYS A 197 -43.14 14.20 0.57
CA LYS A 197 -43.93 13.19 1.30
C LYS A 197 -44.39 13.65 2.69
N LYS A 198 -43.81 14.73 3.22
CA LYS A 198 -44.18 15.33 4.50
C LYS A 198 -45.21 16.44 4.33
N GLU A 199 -45.24 17.09 3.17
CA GLU A 199 -46.27 18.05 2.78
C GLU A 199 -47.57 17.36 2.38
N GLU A 200 -47.53 16.31 1.55
CA GLU A 200 -48.73 15.52 1.20
C GLU A 200 -49.43 14.99 2.46
N LYS A 201 -48.66 14.45 3.42
CA LYS A 201 -49.20 13.91 4.67
C LYS A 201 -49.74 14.98 5.63
N LYS A 202 -49.35 16.25 5.44
CA LYS A 202 -49.90 17.40 6.19
C LYS A 202 -51.18 17.91 5.55
N GLU A 203 -51.32 17.82 4.23
CA GLU A 203 -52.53 18.20 3.50
C GLU A 203 -53.65 17.18 3.73
N GLU A 204 -53.39 15.87 3.64
CA GLU A 204 -54.38 14.83 3.96
C GLU A 204 -54.93 14.99 5.39
N LYS A 205 -54.05 15.24 6.37
CA LYS A 205 -54.47 15.48 7.77
C LYS A 205 -55.25 16.79 7.96
N LYS A 206 -55.09 17.77 7.08
CA LYS A 206 -55.87 19.02 7.12
C LYS A 206 -57.25 18.82 6.49
N GLU A 207 -57.37 17.96 5.50
CA GLU A 207 -58.65 17.64 4.85
C GLU A 207 -59.53 16.75 5.73
N GLU A 208 -58.99 15.70 6.35
CA GLU A 208 -59.73 14.87 7.32
C GLU A 208 -60.27 15.73 8.48
N LYS A 209 -59.45 16.64 9.01
CA LYS A 209 -59.84 17.52 10.12
C LYS A 209 -60.87 18.60 9.72
N LYS A 210 -61.02 18.89 8.42
CA LYS A 210 -62.07 19.77 7.88
C LYS A 210 -63.38 19.01 7.66
N GLN A 211 -63.33 17.72 7.28
CA GLN A 211 -64.51 16.87 7.15
C GLN A 211 -65.14 16.56 8.52
N ASP A 212 -64.34 16.19 9.53
CA ASP A 212 -64.84 15.94 10.90
C ASP A 212 -65.51 17.17 11.54
N LYS A 213 -65.04 18.38 11.20
CA LYS A 213 -65.64 19.63 11.68
C LYS A 213 -66.92 20.01 10.96
N LYS A 214 -67.17 19.47 9.76
CA LYS A 214 -68.36 19.75 8.97
C LYS A 214 -69.52 18.83 9.37
N GLU A 215 -69.24 17.58 9.72
CA GLU A 215 -70.24 16.63 10.24
C GLU A 215 -70.71 16.98 11.66
N LYS A 216 -69.82 17.45 12.55
CA LYS A 216 -70.21 17.92 13.90
C LYS A 216 -71.04 19.21 13.93
N LYS A 217 -71.23 19.88 12.78
CA LYS A 217 -72.00 21.14 12.68
C LYS A 217 -73.37 20.94 12.02
N SER A 218 -73.72 19.71 11.64
CA SER A 218 -75.04 19.34 11.09
C SER A 218 -75.93 18.55 12.06
N GLU A 219 -75.47 18.28 13.28
CA GLU A 219 -76.24 17.56 14.33
C GLU A 219 -76.57 18.44 15.55
N LEU A 220 -76.54 19.77 15.39
CA LEU A 220 -76.98 20.76 16.41
C LEU A 220 -77.95 21.77 15.80
#